data_AF-A0A953PQC6-F1
#
_entry.id   AF-A0A953PQC6-F1
#
_cell.length_a   1.000
_cell.length_b   1.000
_cell.length_c   1.000
_cell.angle_alpha   90.00
_cell.angle_beta   90.00
_cell.angle_gamma   90.00
#
_symmetry.space_group_name_H-M   'P 1'
#
loop_
_entity.id
_entity.type
_entity.pdbx_description
1 polymer ?
#
loop_
_entity_poly.entity_id
_entity_poly.type
_entity_poly.pdbx_seq_one_letter_code
_entity_poly.pdbx_strand_id
1 'polypeptide(L)'
;MKRPYLKERRLSDVLALIQVLSLDEHAHRSEAGLKEELQGSPASADFWREVALEHPEFFRVRASGEHVVSLTARHVIPKTPAGRPPLPADFTHQLLRTALELHDRQVDAAVRWRTLLPLFVALITGLFSLGAVYFGWHLGQAGSQQIQKSGVVVAPAAKP
;
A
#
# COMPACT_ATOMS: atom_id res chain seq x y z
N MET A 1 6.30 10.14 -7.07
CA MET A 1 5.03 10.60 -6.46
C MET A 1 4.93 10.04 -5.06
N LYS A 2 4.67 10.87 -4.04
CA LYS A 2 4.48 10.40 -2.66
C LYS A 2 3.18 9.58 -2.58
N ARG A 3 3.16 8.51 -1.78
CA ARG A 3 1.98 7.66 -1.54
C ARG A 3 1.61 7.70 -0.05
N PRO A 4 1.13 8.85 0.45
CA PRO A 4 0.94 9.06 1.89
C PRO A 4 -0.06 8.06 2.50
N TYR A 5 -1.10 7.67 1.74
CA TYR A 5 -2.11 6.71 2.20
C TYR A 5 -1.60 5.30 2.45
N LEU A 6 -0.39 4.95 1.99
CA LEU A 6 0.21 3.63 2.25
C LEU A 6 0.91 3.54 3.61
N LYS A 7 1.05 4.66 4.34
CA LYS A 7 1.53 4.62 5.71
C LYS A 7 0.52 3.85 6.58
N GLU A 8 1.02 3.02 7.48
CA GLU A 8 0.18 2.22 8.36
C GLU A 8 -0.76 3.13 9.17
N ARG A 9 -2.04 2.77 9.27
CA ARG A 9 -3.08 3.53 10.00
C ARG A 9 -3.30 4.98 9.52
N ARG A 10 -2.74 5.39 8.37
CA ARG A 10 -2.91 6.75 7.87
C ARG A 10 -4.35 7.08 7.50
N LEU A 11 -5.05 6.14 6.89
CA LEU A 11 -6.45 6.33 6.53
C LEU A 11 -7.31 6.62 7.77
N SER A 12 -7.13 5.88 8.87
CA SER A 12 -7.92 6.12 10.09
C SER A 12 -7.70 7.52 10.64
N ASP A 13 -6.45 8.00 10.66
CA ASP A 13 -6.14 9.35 11.13
C ASP A 13 -6.78 10.42 10.23
N VAL A 14 -6.74 10.24 8.90
CA VAL A 14 -7.38 11.15 7.95
C VAL A 14 -8.91 11.18 8.14
N LEU A 15 -9.55 10.03 8.29
CA LEU A 15 -11.00 9.95 8.50
C LEU A 15 -11.41 10.59 9.83
N ALA A 16 -10.64 10.40 10.89
CA ALA A 16 -10.90 11.02 12.18
C ALA A 16 -10.78 12.55 12.11
N LEU A 17 -9.74 13.04 11.43
CA LEU A 17 -9.51 14.47 11.25
C LEU A 17 -10.60 15.13 10.38
N ILE A 18 -11.09 14.44 9.35
CA ILE A 18 -12.26 14.89 8.56
C ILE A 18 -13.48 15.01 9.47
N GLN A 19 -13.79 14.00 10.28
CA GLN A 19 -14.99 14.00 11.14
C GLN A 19 -14.97 15.15 12.14
N VAL A 20 -13.88 15.30 12.90
CA VAL A 20 -13.76 16.37 13.90
C VAL A 20 -13.89 17.74 13.24
N LEU A 21 -13.13 18.00 12.18
CA LEU A 21 -13.16 19.32 11.54
C LEU A 21 -14.47 19.62 10.78
N SER A 22 -15.22 18.58 10.37
CA SER A 22 -16.48 18.75 9.63
C SER A 22 -17.66 19.01 10.56
N LEU A 23 -17.74 18.25 11.66
CA LEU A 23 -18.90 18.24 12.55
C LEU A 23 -18.78 19.26 13.70
N ASP A 24 -17.56 19.66 14.05
CA ASP A 24 -17.34 20.62 15.12
C ASP A 24 -17.82 22.03 14.74
N GLU A 25 -18.25 22.80 15.75
CA GLU A 25 -18.63 24.20 15.55
C GLU A 25 -17.45 25.04 15.05
N HIS A 26 -16.23 24.76 15.53
CA HIS A 26 -15.02 25.49 15.15
C HIS A 26 -14.38 24.91 13.89
N ALA A 27 -14.34 25.70 12.82
CA ALA A 27 -13.76 25.32 11.53
C ALA A 27 -12.23 25.12 11.50
N HIS A 28 -11.56 25.46 12.59
CA HIS A 28 -10.10 25.43 12.70
C HIS A 28 -9.74 25.01 14.13
N ARG A 29 -8.72 24.17 14.28
CA ARG A 29 -8.24 23.72 15.59
C ARG A 29 -6.72 23.91 15.69
N SER A 30 -6.27 24.15 16.92
CA SER A 30 -4.85 24.11 17.27
C SER A 30 -4.40 22.65 17.38
N GLU A 31 -3.08 22.41 17.42
CA GLU A 31 -2.54 21.06 17.62
C GLU A 31 -3.01 20.48 18.96
N ALA A 32 -3.00 21.29 20.02
CA ALA A 32 -3.49 20.90 21.34
C ALA A 32 -5.00 20.59 21.32
N GLY A 33 -5.80 21.41 20.64
CA GLY A 33 -7.24 21.18 20.50
C GLY A 33 -7.57 19.92 19.71
N LEU A 34 -6.77 19.58 18.69
CA LEU A 34 -6.92 18.30 17.98
C LEU A 34 -6.58 17.11 18.87
N LYS A 35 -5.50 17.22 19.66
CA LYS A 35 -5.11 16.17 20.60
C LYS A 35 -6.18 15.91 21.66
N GLU A 36 -6.84 16.96 22.13
CA GLU A 36 -7.93 16.87 23.11
C GLU A 36 -9.16 16.17 22.51
N GLU A 37 -9.66 16.64 21.37
CA GLU A 37 -10.86 16.08 20.72
C GLU A 37 -10.65 14.66 20.21
N LEU A 38 -9.49 14.37 19.63
CA LEU A 38 -9.13 13.06 19.09
C LEU A 38 -8.51 12.14 20.15
N GLN A 39 -8.47 12.57 21.41
CA GLN A 39 -8.01 11.80 22.57
C GLN A 39 -6.58 11.25 22.42
N GLY A 40 -5.69 11.97 21.72
CA GLY A 40 -4.32 11.52 21.52
C GLY A 40 -3.63 12.12 20.30
N SER A 41 -2.40 11.64 20.08
CA SER A 41 -1.65 11.88 18.84
C SER A 41 -2.14 10.94 17.74
N PRO A 42 -1.94 11.30 16.45
CA PRO A 42 -2.26 10.39 15.35
C PRO A 42 -1.47 9.08 15.45
N ALA A 43 -2.05 7.99 14.97
CA ALA A 43 -1.39 6.69 15.02
C ALA A 43 -0.27 6.53 13.99
N SER A 44 -0.28 7.36 12.94
CA SER A 44 0.62 7.25 11.79
C SER A 44 1.65 8.39 11.66
N ALA A 45 1.68 9.33 12.62
CA ALA A 45 2.54 10.50 12.64
C ALA A 45 2.80 10.98 14.08
N ASP A 46 3.74 11.90 14.27
CA ASP A 46 3.97 12.50 15.60
C ASP A 46 2.91 13.56 15.97
N PHE A 47 2.41 14.27 14.95
CA PHE A 47 1.51 15.42 15.09
C PHE A 47 0.39 15.39 14.05
N TRP A 48 -0.81 15.85 14.43
CA TRP A 48 -1.96 15.97 13.53
C TRP A 48 -1.68 16.93 12.37
N ARG A 49 -0.87 17.98 12.59
CA ARG A 49 -0.36 18.85 11.52
C ARG A 49 0.34 18.07 10.41
N GLU A 50 1.12 17.04 10.73
CA GLU A 50 1.83 16.25 9.72
C GLU A 50 0.84 15.48 8.85
N VAL A 51 -0.19 14.88 9.46
CA VAL A 51 -1.28 14.22 8.74
C VAL A 51 -1.94 15.20 7.77
N ALA A 52 -2.26 16.41 8.24
CA ALA A 52 -2.87 17.43 7.40
C ALA A 52 -1.94 17.92 6.27
N LEU A 53 -0.64 18.03 6.51
CA LEU A 53 0.34 18.47 5.50
C LEU A 53 0.49 17.44 4.37
N GLU A 54 0.37 16.16 4.68
CA GLU A 54 0.49 15.08 3.70
C GLU A 54 -0.79 14.83 2.89
N HIS A 55 -1.91 15.39 3.33
CA HIS A 55 -3.23 15.27 2.71
C HIS A 55 -3.85 16.64 2.34
N PRO A 56 -3.19 17.43 1.47
CA PRO A 56 -3.66 18.76 1.07
C PRO A 56 -4.98 18.74 0.29
N GLU A 57 -5.40 17.57 -0.22
CA GLU A 57 -6.70 17.35 -0.86
C GLU A 57 -7.89 17.64 0.08
N PHE A 58 -7.71 17.46 1.40
CA PHE A 58 -8.76 17.71 2.40
C PHE A 58 -8.43 18.91 3.29
N PHE A 59 -7.15 19.06 3.64
CA PHE A 59 -6.74 19.96 4.70
C PHE A 59 -5.91 21.12 4.18
N ARG A 60 -6.08 22.26 4.85
CA ARG A 60 -5.20 23.40 4.71
C ARG A 60 -4.48 23.62 6.02
N VAL A 61 -3.16 23.65 5.94
CA VAL A 61 -2.27 23.90 7.08
C VAL A 61 -1.70 25.29 7.00
N ARG A 62 -1.76 26.05 8.10
CA ARG A 62 -1.10 27.35 8.21
C ARG A 62 0.35 27.18 8.68
N ALA A 63 1.24 28.05 8.19
CA ALA A 63 2.64 28.05 8.61
C ALA A 63 2.80 28.50 10.07
N SER A 64 2.02 29.51 10.48
CA SER A 64 2.02 30.13 11.81
C SER A 64 0.59 30.47 12.28
N GLY A 65 0.42 30.61 13.60
CA GLY A 65 -0.84 30.96 14.25
C GLY A 65 -1.38 29.85 15.18
N GLU A 66 -2.42 30.18 15.93
CA GLU A 66 -3.03 29.30 16.93
C GLU A 66 -3.81 28.13 16.31
N HIS A 67 -4.56 28.40 15.23
CA HIS A 67 -5.27 27.36 14.49
C HIS A 67 -4.47 26.89 13.27
N VAL A 68 -3.86 25.72 13.41
CA VAL A 68 -2.86 25.22 12.48
C VAL A 68 -3.50 24.42 11.35
N VAL A 69 -4.61 23.71 11.63
CA VAL A 69 -5.27 22.80 10.69
C VAL A 69 -6.73 23.18 10.50
N SER A 70 -7.19 23.13 9.25
CA SER A 70 -8.57 23.41 8.86
C SER A 70 -8.97 22.57 7.64
N LEU A 71 -10.27 22.31 7.47
CA LEU A 71 -10.79 21.69 6.26
C LEU A 71 -10.89 22.73 5.13
N THR A 72 -10.37 22.37 3.96
CA THR A 72 -10.47 23.17 2.75
C THR A 72 -11.92 23.45 2.39
N ALA A 73 -12.81 22.45 2.52
CA ALA A 73 -14.23 22.59 2.25
C ALA A 73 -14.95 23.62 3.15
N ARG A 74 -14.54 23.75 4.42
CA ARG A 74 -15.11 24.81 5.28
C ARG A 74 -14.62 26.18 4.88
N HIS A 75 -13.48 26.30 4.21
CA HIS A 75 -12.92 27.61 3.87
C HIS A 75 -13.72 28.35 2.79
N VAL A 76 -14.34 27.61 1.87
CA VAL A 76 -15.13 28.18 0.76
C VAL A 76 -16.51 28.66 1.20
N ILE A 77 -16.98 28.24 2.38
CA ILE A 77 -18.25 28.68 2.94
C ILE A 77 -18.11 30.11 3.48
N PRO A 78 -18.99 31.05 3.09
CA PRO A 78 -18.96 32.41 3.59
C PRO A 78 -19.15 32.44 5.10
N LYS A 79 -18.45 33.35 5.77
CA LYS A 79 -18.58 33.53 7.21
C LYS A 79 -19.89 34.23 7.53
N THR A 80 -20.62 33.72 8.51
CA THR A 80 -21.75 34.42 9.14
C THR A 80 -21.27 35.15 10.39
N PRO A 81 -22.09 36.03 11.00
CA PRO A 81 -21.74 36.69 12.26
C PRO A 81 -21.47 35.70 13.40
N ALA A 82 -22.06 34.50 13.35
CA ALA A 82 -21.86 33.41 14.29
C ALA A 82 -20.67 32.49 13.94
N GLY A 83 -19.91 32.80 12.89
CA GLY A 83 -18.78 31.98 12.43
C GLY A 83 -19.09 31.19 11.17
N ARG A 84 -18.46 30.02 11.00
CA ARG A 84 -18.74 29.14 9.86
C ARG A 84 -19.56 27.94 10.33
N PRO A 85 -20.72 27.67 9.74
CA PRO A 85 -21.54 26.53 10.17
C PRO A 85 -20.76 25.21 10.01
N PRO A 86 -21.13 24.18 10.80
CA PRO A 86 -20.66 22.82 10.56
C PRO A 86 -21.09 22.35 9.17
N LEU A 87 -20.36 21.38 8.62
CA LEU A 87 -20.71 20.82 7.32
C LEU A 87 -21.96 19.94 7.45
N PRO A 88 -22.85 19.93 6.44
CA PRO A 88 -23.94 18.96 6.38
C PRO A 88 -23.39 17.53 6.47
N ALA A 89 -24.11 16.64 7.15
CA ALA A 89 -23.70 15.24 7.33
C ALA A 89 -23.41 14.56 5.98
N ASP A 90 -24.27 14.78 4.97
CA ASP A 90 -24.09 14.22 3.62
C ASP A 90 -22.77 14.64 2.97
N PHE A 91 -22.38 15.91 3.15
CA PHE A 91 -21.13 16.42 2.62
C PHE A 91 -19.93 15.81 3.35
N THR A 92 -20.04 15.63 4.68
CA THR A 92 -19.04 14.92 5.48
C THR A 92 -18.88 13.48 5.00
N HIS A 93 -19.99 12.77 4.75
CA HIS A 93 -19.96 11.42 4.17
C HIS A 93 -19.26 11.38 2.81
N GLN A 94 -19.48 12.40 1.96
CA GLN A 94 -18.81 12.50 0.66
C GLN A 94 -17.30 12.67 0.80
N LEU A 95 -16.83 13.49 1.75
CA LEU A 95 -15.40 13.62 2.06
C LEU A 95 -14.80 12.30 2.53
N LEU A 96 -15.48 11.59 3.44
CA LEU A 96 -15.02 10.30 3.94
C LEU A 96 -14.93 9.25 2.82
N ARG A 97 -15.93 9.17 1.95
CA ARG A 97 -15.90 8.31 0.76
C ARG A 97 -14.74 8.66 -0.17
N THR A 98 -14.51 9.95 -0.40
CA THR A 98 -13.41 10.40 -1.26
C THR A 98 -12.05 10.01 -0.66
N ALA A 99 -11.89 10.09 0.67
CA ALA A 99 -10.66 9.66 1.34
C ALA A 99 -10.43 8.14 1.22
N LEU A 100 -11.51 7.34 1.31
CA LEU A 100 -11.46 5.89 1.07
C LEU A 100 -11.05 5.57 -0.37
N GLU A 101 -11.70 6.19 -1.36
CA GLU A 101 -11.39 5.98 -2.78
C GLU A 101 -9.93 6.36 -3.14
N LEU A 102 -9.42 7.45 -2.57
CA LEU A 102 -8.02 7.85 -2.76
C LEU A 102 -7.05 6.85 -2.12
N HIS A 103 -7.39 6.31 -0.95
CA HIS A 103 -6.60 5.26 -0.31
C HIS A 103 -6.59 3.99 -1.16
N ASP A 104 -7.76 3.49 -1.55
CA ASP A 104 -7.92 2.27 -2.35
C ASP A 104 -7.14 2.38 -3.66
N ARG A 105 -7.24 3.53 -4.34
CA ARG A 105 -6.47 3.80 -5.56
C ARG A 105 -4.95 3.73 -5.34
N GLN A 106 -4.45 4.18 -4.19
CA GLN A 106 -3.02 4.06 -3.88
C GLN A 106 -2.61 2.63 -3.52
N VAL A 107 -3.47 1.88 -2.83
CA VAL A 107 -3.27 0.46 -2.53
C VAL A 107 -3.22 -0.36 -3.82
N ASP A 108 -4.18 -0.16 -4.72
CA ASP A 108 -4.23 -0.84 -6.03
C ASP A 108 -2.96 -0.53 -6.85
N ALA A 109 -2.54 0.73 -6.86
CA ALA A 109 -1.31 1.14 -7.53
C ALA A 109 -0.04 0.50 -6.91
N ALA A 110 -0.07 0.13 -5.64
CA ALA A 110 1.01 -0.56 -4.95
C ALA A 110 1.01 -2.08 -5.19
N VAL A 111 -0.18 -2.67 -5.33
CA VAL A 111 -0.36 -4.12 -5.49
C VAL A 111 -0.28 -4.56 -6.96
N ARG A 112 -0.22 -3.62 -7.92
CA ARG A 112 -0.08 -3.88 -9.38
C ARG A 112 0.96 -4.92 -9.78
N TRP A 113 2.04 -5.13 -9.02
CA TRP A 113 3.01 -6.18 -9.35
C TRP A 113 2.44 -7.60 -9.21
N ARG A 114 1.42 -7.79 -8.36
CA ARG A 114 0.75 -9.09 -8.16
C ARG A 114 0.03 -9.57 -9.41
N THR A 115 -0.37 -8.67 -10.33
CA THR A 115 -0.97 -9.11 -11.61
C THR A 115 0.04 -9.81 -12.51
N LEU A 116 1.35 -9.61 -12.30
CA LEU A 116 2.42 -10.31 -13.02
C LEU A 116 2.78 -11.65 -12.37
N LEU A 117 2.23 -11.98 -11.19
CA LEU A 117 2.53 -13.21 -10.47
C LEU A 117 2.35 -14.48 -11.33
N PRO A 118 1.26 -14.64 -12.12
CA PRO A 118 1.09 -15.83 -12.97
C PRO A 118 2.20 -15.97 -14.03
N LEU A 119 2.68 -14.86 -14.57
CA LEU A 119 3.75 -14.84 -15.56
C LEU A 119 5.08 -15.31 -14.94
N PHE A 120 5.40 -14.83 -13.74
CA PHE A 120 6.59 -15.28 -13.01
C PHE A 120 6.51 -16.77 -12.63
N VAL A 121 5.34 -17.24 -12.18
CA VAL A 121 5.11 -18.65 -11.87
C VAL A 121 5.33 -19.52 -13.11
N ALA A 122 4.80 -19.12 -14.27
CA ALA A 122 5.01 -19.83 -15.53
C ALA A 122 6.49 -19.88 -15.95
N LEU A 123 7.19 -18.74 -15.84
CA LEU A 123 8.62 -18.64 -16.14
C LEU A 123 9.46 -19.57 -15.25
N ILE A 124 9.25 -19.52 -13.94
CA ILE A 124 9.98 -20.35 -12.97
C ILE A 124 9.70 -21.83 -13.21
N THR A 125 8.43 -22.20 -13.44
CA THR A 125 8.03 -23.58 -13.73
C THR A 125 8.67 -24.09 -15.02
N GLY A 126 8.71 -23.27 -16.08
CA GLY A 126 9.36 -23.59 -17.34
C GLY A 126 10.87 -23.78 -17.19
N LEU A 127 11.55 -22.86 -16.49
CA LEU A 127 12.98 -22.96 -16.18
C LEU A 127 13.32 -24.21 -15.36
N PHE A 128 12.53 -24.52 -14.33
CA PHE A 128 12.70 -25.74 -13.53
C PHE A 128 12.55 -27.01 -14.37
N SER A 129 11.55 -27.06 -15.24
CA SER A 129 11.30 -28.21 -16.11
C SER A 129 12.46 -28.46 -17.07
N LEU A 130 13.00 -27.40 -17.68
CA LEU A 130 14.16 -27.49 -18.57
C LEU A 130 15.44 -27.89 -17.82
N GLY A 131 15.65 -27.33 -16.61
CA GLY A 131 16.79 -27.68 -15.76
C GLY A 131 16.79 -29.15 -15.35
N ALA A 132 15.63 -29.70 -14.99
CA ALA A 132 15.49 -31.11 -14.64
C ALA A 132 15.84 -32.03 -15.82
N VAL A 133 15.41 -31.68 -17.03
CA VAL A 133 15.75 -32.42 -18.26
C VAL A 133 17.26 -32.35 -18.54
N TYR A 134 17.85 -31.16 -18.47
CA TYR A 134 19.29 -30.98 -18.71
C TYR A 134 20.14 -31.75 -17.70
N PHE A 135 19.80 -31.66 -16.41
CA PHE A 135 20.52 -32.35 -15.34
C PHE A 135 20.37 -33.88 -15.44
N GLY A 136 19.17 -34.37 -15.77
CA GLY A 136 18.92 -35.78 -16.03
C GLY A 136 19.73 -36.32 -17.21
N TRP A 137 19.83 -35.55 -18.30
CA TRP A 137 20.66 -35.91 -19.45
C TRP A 137 22.15 -35.98 -19.09
N HIS A 138 22.65 -35.03 -18.29
CA HIS A 138 24.04 -35.00 -17.87
C HIS A 138 24.41 -36.14 -16.91
N LEU A 139 23.51 -36.53 -15.99
CA LEU A 139 23.70 -37.70 -15.13
C LEU A 139 23.62 -39.02 -15.90
N GLY A 140 22.75 -39.12 -16.91
CA GLY A 140 22.61 -40.31 -17.74
C GLY A 140 23.87 -40.66 -18.56
N GLN A 141 24.61 -39.65 -19.01
CA GLN A 141 25.89 -39.86 -19.71
C GLN A 141 27.01 -40.41 -18.80
N ALA A 142 27.01 -40.04 -17.52
CA ALA A 142 28.00 -40.53 -16.56
C ALA A 142 27.86 -42.04 -16.29
N GLY A 143 26.62 -42.55 -16.24
CA GLY A 143 26.35 -43.98 -16.00
C GLY A 143 26.60 -44.90 -17.21
N SER A 144 26.38 -44.41 -18.43
CA SER A 144 26.49 -45.23 -19.64
C SER A 144 27.94 -45.50 -20.08
N GLN A 145 28.87 -44.59 -19.78
CA GLN A 145 30.31 -44.79 -19.99
C GLN A 145 30.91 -45.94 -19.15
N GLN A 146 30.34 -46.24 -17.98
CA GLN A 146 30.86 -47.29 -17.10
C GLN A 146 30.43 -48.71 -17.51
N ILE A 147 29.24 -48.84 -18.11
CA ILE A 147 28.71 -50.14 -18.59
C ILE A 147 29.48 -50.60 -19.84
N GLN A 148 29.86 -49.68 -20.74
CA GLN A 148 30.60 -50.04 -21.96
C GLN A 148 32.05 -50.49 -21.68
N LYS A 149 32.70 -49.97 -20.63
CA LYS A 149 34.03 -50.44 -20.18
C LYS A 149 34.00 -51.82 -19.52
N SER A 150 32.84 -52.27 -19.07
CA SER A 150 32.66 -53.58 -18.43
C SER A 150 32.24 -54.67 -19.42
N GLY A 151 32.39 -54.43 -20.73
CA GLY A 151 32.13 -55.40 -21.79
C GLY A 151 32.95 -56.68 -21.60
N VAL A 152 32.39 -57.63 -20.87
CA VAL A 152 32.85 -59.01 -20.79
C VAL A 152 32.76 -59.61 -22.18
N VAL A 153 33.92 -59.79 -22.81
CA VAL A 153 34.09 -60.54 -24.06
C VAL A 153 33.76 -62.00 -23.75
N VAL A 154 32.54 -62.43 -24.04
CA VAL A 154 32.19 -63.85 -24.04
C VAL A 154 32.83 -64.47 -25.28
N ALA A 155 33.92 -65.22 -25.07
CA ALA A 155 34.61 -65.95 -26.12
C ALA A 155 33.68 -67.01 -26.76
N PRO A 156 33.71 -67.21 -28.08
CA PRO A 156 32.87 -68.19 -28.74
C PRO A 156 33.32 -69.61 -28.36
N ALA A 157 32.37 -70.41 -27.88
CA ALA A 157 32.55 -71.82 -27.58
C ALA A 157 32.94 -72.60 -28.85
N ALA A 158 34.08 -73.28 -28.81
CA ALA A 158 34.52 -74.21 -29.84
C ALA A 158 33.54 -75.40 -29.91
N LYS A 159 33.06 -75.71 -31.12
CA LYS A 159 32.30 -76.94 -31.41
C LYS A 159 33.25 -78.14 -31.53
N PRO A 160 32.79 -79.35 -31.17
CA PRO A 160 33.58 -80.58 -31.17
C PRO A 160 33.94 -81.06 -32.57
#